data_AF-A0A1Y4SFD2-F1
#
_entry.id   AF-A0A1Y4SFD2-F1
#
_cell.length_a   1.000
_cell.length_b   1.000
_cell.length_c   1.000
_cell.angle_alpha   90.00
_cell.angle_beta   90.00
_cell.angle_gamma   90.00
#
_symmetry.space_group_name_H-M   'P 1'
#
loop_
_entity.id
_entity.type
_entity.pdbx_description
1 polymer ?
#
loop_
_entity_poly.entity_id
_entity_poly.type
_entity_poly.pdbx_seq_one_letter_code
_entity_poly.pdbx_strand_id
1 'polypeptide(L)'
;MGEGKRLQEYLKNKNIKIAQLSRDSGISQNTLYATIKRDSSISAETLSKLAKALDMETSELSDIITNAPDKNTATFKPRILDNELKQTLLDTRDLINKLNRLTQEYEGALGKRTQLTAIISDSKKRISDLQMRIQECESELAVIDADIANRQLELKMLREKLTE
;
A
#
# COMPACT_ATOMS: atom_id res chain seq x y z
N MET A 1 -9.66 -47.71 9.86
CA MET A 1 -9.43 -46.70 10.92
C MET A 1 -8.30 -45.79 10.45
N GLY A 2 -8.52 -44.48 10.41
CA GLY A 2 -7.67 -43.50 9.71
C GLY A 2 -8.43 -42.28 9.16
N GLU A 3 -9.76 -42.30 9.22
CA GLU A 3 -10.63 -41.30 8.61
C GLU A 3 -10.56 -39.93 9.33
N GLY A 4 -10.48 -39.94 10.66
CA GLY A 4 -10.43 -38.72 11.46
C GLY A 4 -9.14 -37.94 11.25
N LYS A 5 -7.99 -38.63 11.17
CA LYS A 5 -6.70 -37.98 10.88
C LYS A 5 -6.62 -37.43 9.47
N ARG A 6 -7.13 -38.16 8.48
CA ARG A 6 -7.16 -37.70 7.07
C ARG A 6 -8.05 -36.49 6.87
N LEU A 7 -9.21 -36.46 7.53
CA LEU A 7 -10.05 -35.26 7.57
C LEU A 7 -9.26 -34.07 8.14
N GLN A 8 -8.49 -34.27 9.21
CA GLN A 8 -7.67 -33.20 9.79
C GLN A 8 -6.58 -32.70 8.85
N GLU A 9 -5.89 -33.59 8.13
CA GLU A 9 -4.88 -33.22 7.13
C GLU A 9 -5.49 -32.44 5.96
N TYR A 10 -6.64 -32.90 5.46
CA TYR A 10 -7.36 -32.19 4.41
C TYR A 10 -7.77 -30.77 4.84
N LEU A 11 -8.28 -30.61 6.06
CA LEU A 11 -8.63 -29.30 6.62
C LEU A 11 -7.41 -28.39 6.81
N LYS A 12 -6.26 -28.93 7.22
CA LYS A 12 -5.00 -28.17 7.29
C LYS A 12 -4.55 -27.68 5.92
N ASN A 13 -4.60 -28.56 4.91
CA ASN A 13 -4.17 -28.22 3.54
C ASN A 13 -5.07 -27.15 2.90
N LYS A 14 -6.38 -27.15 3.20
CA LYS A 14 -7.30 -26.11 2.75
C LYS A 14 -7.40 -24.89 3.69
N ASN A 15 -6.59 -24.84 4.74
CA ASN A 15 -6.58 -23.76 5.74
C ASN A 15 -7.97 -23.50 6.38
N ILE A 16 -8.77 -24.55 6.57
CA ILE A 16 -10.12 -24.47 7.16
C ILE A 16 -10.03 -24.77 8.65
N LYS A 17 -10.56 -23.87 9.49
CA LYS A 17 -10.62 -24.06 10.94
C LYS A 17 -11.79 -24.98 11.31
N ILE A 18 -11.58 -25.86 12.29
CA ILE A 18 -12.63 -26.75 12.83
C ILE A 18 -13.84 -25.95 13.35
N ALA A 19 -13.61 -24.77 13.92
CA ALA A 19 -14.66 -23.86 14.38
C ALA A 19 -15.50 -23.25 13.23
N GLN A 20 -14.92 -23.13 12.04
CA GLN A 20 -15.62 -22.69 10.83
C GLN A 20 -16.47 -23.84 10.30
N LEU A 21 -15.84 -25.01 10.11
CA LEU A 21 -16.50 -26.22 9.63
C LEU A 21 -17.70 -26.63 10.51
N SER A 22 -17.60 -26.48 11.83
CA SER A 22 -18.68 -26.76 12.77
C SER A 22 -19.92 -25.88 12.54
N ARG A 23 -19.72 -24.59 12.22
CA ARG A 23 -20.83 -23.66 11.93
C ARG A 23 -21.47 -24.01 10.59
N ASP A 24 -20.66 -24.31 9.60
CA ASP A 24 -21.12 -24.53 8.22
C ASP A 24 -21.77 -25.92 8.04
N SER A 25 -21.29 -26.93 8.77
CA SER A 25 -21.81 -28.31 8.69
C SER A 25 -22.91 -28.63 9.71
N GLY A 26 -23.15 -27.74 10.69
CA GLY A 26 -24.07 -27.99 11.80
C GLY A 26 -23.65 -29.12 12.76
N ILE A 27 -22.37 -29.52 12.73
CA ILE A 27 -21.81 -30.55 13.61
C ILE A 27 -21.09 -29.86 14.76
N SER A 28 -21.30 -30.30 16.00
CA SER A 28 -20.65 -29.66 17.15
C SER A 28 -19.12 -29.77 17.07
N GLN A 29 -18.41 -28.72 17.49
CA GLN A 29 -16.95 -28.72 17.54
C GLN A 29 -16.42 -29.93 18.34
N ASN A 30 -17.09 -30.26 19.46
CA ASN A 30 -16.73 -31.39 20.30
C ASN A 30 -16.81 -32.73 19.55
N THR A 31 -17.83 -32.90 18.69
CA THR A 31 -17.97 -34.09 17.84
C THR A 31 -16.84 -34.14 16.81
N LEU A 32 -16.54 -33.04 16.12
CA LEU A 32 -15.45 -32.99 15.13
C LEU A 32 -14.09 -33.28 15.76
N TYR A 33 -13.80 -32.68 16.91
CA TYR A 33 -12.57 -32.95 17.66
C TYR A 33 -12.51 -34.40 18.17
N ALA A 34 -13.63 -34.97 18.62
CA ALA A 34 -13.69 -36.37 19.05
C ALA A 34 -13.42 -37.33 17.90
N THR A 35 -14.03 -37.11 16.73
CA THR A 35 -13.81 -37.90 15.51
C THR A 35 -12.36 -37.84 15.06
N ILE A 36 -11.75 -36.65 15.06
CA ILE A 36 -10.33 -36.48 14.69
C ILE A 36 -9.40 -37.14 15.72
N LYS A 37 -9.62 -36.89 17.02
CA LYS A 37 -8.72 -37.34 18.09
C LYS A 37 -8.80 -38.85 18.33
N ARG A 38 -10.00 -39.43 18.29
CA ARG A 38 -10.24 -40.87 18.46
C ARG A 38 -10.09 -41.65 17.15
N ASP A 39 -9.86 -40.94 16.05
CA ASP A 39 -9.74 -41.49 14.70
C ASP A 39 -10.92 -42.43 14.35
N SER A 40 -12.11 -42.02 14.78
CA SER A 40 -13.34 -42.79 14.64
C SER A 40 -13.86 -42.74 13.21
N SER A 41 -14.52 -43.80 12.78
CA SER A 41 -15.20 -43.83 11.49
C SER A 41 -16.28 -42.75 11.43
N ILE A 42 -16.34 -42.03 10.31
CA ILE A 42 -17.29 -40.97 10.05
C ILE A 42 -18.57 -41.61 9.51
N SER A 43 -19.73 -41.29 10.10
CA SER A 43 -21.00 -41.81 9.60
C SER A 43 -21.34 -41.17 8.24
N ALA A 44 -22.02 -41.89 7.36
CA ALA A 44 -22.45 -41.37 6.06
C ALA A 44 -23.25 -40.05 6.17
N GLU A 45 -24.03 -39.89 7.25
CA GLU A 45 -24.76 -38.66 7.53
C GLU A 45 -23.84 -37.48 7.87
N THR A 46 -22.82 -37.70 8.71
CA THR A 46 -21.85 -36.66 9.05
C THR A 46 -20.94 -36.32 7.88
N LEU A 47 -20.55 -37.32 7.08
CA LEU A 47 -19.80 -37.14 5.85
C LEU A 47 -20.57 -36.28 4.84
N SER A 48 -21.88 -36.51 4.68
CA SER A 48 -22.72 -35.71 3.79
C SER A 48 -22.82 -34.24 4.21
N LYS A 49 -22.97 -33.99 5.52
CA LYS A 49 -23.00 -32.63 6.07
C LYS A 49 -21.66 -31.92 5.90
N LEU A 50 -20.55 -32.64 6.08
CA LEU A 50 -19.20 -32.13 5.86
C LEU A 50 -18.94 -31.81 4.40
N ALA A 51 -19.33 -32.70 3.48
CA ALA A 51 -19.16 -32.48 2.04
C ALA A 51 -19.94 -31.25 1.56
N LYS A 52 -21.19 -31.07 2.03
CA LYS A 52 -21.98 -29.86 1.77
C LYS A 52 -21.32 -28.59 2.31
N ALA A 53 -20.76 -28.64 3.52
CA ALA A 53 -20.06 -27.50 4.11
C ALA A 53 -18.73 -27.17 3.39
N LEU A 54 -18.15 -28.16 2.71
CA LEU A 54 -16.90 -28.04 1.95
C LEU A 54 -17.12 -27.82 0.45
N ASP A 55 -18.38 -27.63 0.04
CA ASP A 55 -18.84 -27.45 -1.34
C ASP A 55 -18.29 -28.52 -2.30
N MET A 56 -18.48 -29.79 -1.93
CA MET A 56 -17.99 -30.95 -2.67
C MET A 56 -18.95 -32.12 -2.63
N GLU A 57 -18.77 -33.07 -3.54
CA GLU A 57 -19.58 -34.29 -3.54
C GLU A 57 -19.20 -35.23 -2.39
N THR A 58 -20.20 -35.95 -1.88
CA THR A 58 -20.02 -36.90 -0.77
C THR A 58 -19.09 -38.06 -1.15
N SER A 59 -19.10 -38.46 -2.42
CA SER A 59 -18.21 -39.45 -3.04
C SER A 59 -16.75 -38.99 -2.99
N GLU A 60 -16.47 -37.77 -3.43
CA GLU A 60 -15.13 -37.18 -3.44
C GLU A 60 -14.53 -37.09 -2.03
N LEU A 61 -15.33 -36.64 -1.05
CA LEU A 61 -14.88 -36.57 0.34
C LEU A 61 -14.64 -37.96 0.93
N SER A 62 -15.49 -38.94 0.58
CA SER A 62 -15.29 -40.34 0.99
C SER A 62 -13.98 -40.88 0.43
N ASP A 63 -13.70 -40.67 -0.86
CA ASP A 63 -12.50 -41.20 -1.49
C ASP A 63 -11.21 -40.64 -0.88
N ILE A 64 -11.20 -39.35 -0.53
CA ILE A 64 -10.06 -38.69 0.12
C ILE A 64 -9.80 -39.28 1.52
N ILE A 65 -10.86 -39.66 2.23
CA ILE A 65 -10.80 -40.06 3.63
C ILE A 65 -10.65 -41.58 3.78
N THR A 66 -11.21 -42.39 2.89
CA THR A 66 -11.22 -43.85 2.97
C THR A 66 -10.01 -44.49 2.27
N ASN A 67 -9.55 -43.94 1.14
CA ASN A 67 -8.47 -44.57 0.37
C ASN A 67 -7.12 -44.45 1.09
N ALA A 68 -6.45 -45.58 1.29
CA ALA A 68 -5.05 -45.62 1.72
C ALA A 68 -4.18 -44.89 0.68
N PRO A 69 -3.12 -44.18 1.09
CA PRO A 69 -2.16 -43.68 0.12
C PRO A 69 -1.39 -44.90 -0.39
N ASP A 70 -1.93 -45.58 -1.39
CA ASP A 70 -1.13 -46.49 -2.20
C ASP A 70 -0.06 -45.64 -2.86
N LYS A 71 1.18 -45.87 -2.44
CA LYS A 71 2.37 -45.12 -2.87
C LYS A 71 2.66 -45.23 -4.37
N ASN A 72 1.81 -45.87 -5.18
CA ASN A 72 2.04 -46.06 -6.61
C ASN A 72 0.72 -45.95 -7.40
N THR A 73 0.29 -44.73 -7.63
CA THR A 73 -0.21 -44.24 -8.94
C THR A 73 -0.62 -42.79 -8.75
N ALA A 74 0.37 -41.92 -8.53
CA ALA A 74 0.22 -40.57 -9.06
C ALA A 74 0.20 -40.74 -10.58
N THR A 75 -0.99 -40.92 -11.15
CA THR A 75 -1.21 -40.45 -12.52
C THR A 75 -0.91 -38.96 -12.43
N PHE A 76 0.34 -38.62 -12.75
CA PHE A 76 0.75 -37.27 -13.05
C PHE A 76 -0.10 -36.92 -14.28
N LYS A 77 -1.31 -36.41 -14.05
CA LYS A 77 -1.89 -35.48 -15.02
C LYS A 77 -0.86 -34.36 -15.03
N PRO A 78 -0.06 -34.19 -16.10
CA PRO A 78 0.71 -32.96 -16.20
C PRO A 78 -0.31 -31.86 -16.00
N ARG A 79 -0.12 -31.02 -14.96
CA ARG A 79 -0.91 -29.81 -14.82
C ARG A 79 -0.64 -29.06 -16.12
N ILE A 80 -1.54 -29.19 -17.07
CA ILE A 80 -1.62 -28.29 -18.20
C ILE A 80 -1.76 -26.95 -17.50
N LEU A 81 -0.80 -26.06 -17.74
CA LEU A 81 -0.91 -24.69 -17.26
C LEU A 81 -2.16 -24.14 -17.96
N ASP A 82 -3.30 -24.21 -17.26
CA ASP A 82 -4.58 -23.80 -17.80
C ASP A 82 -4.44 -22.37 -18.29
N ASN A 83 -5.02 -22.07 -19.46
CA ASN A 83 -4.82 -20.81 -20.16
C ASN A 83 -5.16 -19.60 -19.27
N GLU A 84 -6.09 -19.76 -18.34
CA GLU A 84 -6.47 -18.76 -17.32
C GLU A 84 -5.34 -18.47 -16.32
N LEU A 85 -4.59 -19.49 -15.89
CA LEU A 85 -3.46 -19.30 -14.99
C LEU A 85 -2.27 -18.60 -15.69
N LYS A 86 -2.07 -18.91 -16.98
CA LYS A 86 -1.10 -18.19 -17.83
C LYS A 86 -1.50 -16.73 -18.01
N GLN A 87 -2.78 -16.47 -18.26
CA GLN A 87 -3.31 -15.13 -18.45
C GLN A 87 -3.15 -14.29 -17.18
N THR A 88 -3.55 -14.81 -16.02
CA THR A 88 -3.37 -14.12 -14.73
C THR A 88 -1.91 -13.86 -14.37
N LEU A 89 -0.99 -14.78 -14.71
CA LEU A 89 0.45 -14.55 -14.55
C LEU A 89 0.99 -13.46 -15.50
N LEU A 90 0.42 -13.34 -16.69
CA LEU A 90 0.73 -12.26 -17.63
C LEU A 90 0.21 -10.91 -17.12
N ASP A 91 -1.04 -10.87 -16.68
CA ASP A 91 -1.70 -9.67 -16.16
C ASP A 91 -0.99 -9.16 -14.89
N THR A 92 -0.56 -10.05 -14.00
CA THR A 92 0.24 -9.67 -12.82
C THR A 92 1.62 -9.13 -13.19
N ARG A 93 2.26 -9.66 -14.22
CA ARG A 93 3.54 -9.12 -14.72
C ARG A 93 3.37 -7.71 -15.30
N ASP A 94 2.30 -7.47 -16.05
CA ASP A 94 2.00 -6.14 -16.60
C ASP A 94 1.67 -5.13 -15.49
N LEU A 95 0.96 -5.56 -14.45
CA LEU A 95 0.72 -4.75 -13.25
C LEU A 95 2.03 -4.38 -12.55
N ILE A 96 2.97 -5.33 -12.39
CA ILE A 96 4.29 -5.06 -11.80
C ILE A 96 5.08 -4.05 -12.64
N ASN A 97 5.08 -4.20 -13.97
CA ASN A 97 5.77 -3.27 -14.86
C ASN A 97 5.18 -1.86 -14.76
N LYS A 98 3.85 -1.75 -14.74
CA LYS A 98 3.14 -0.49 -14.60
C LYS A 98 3.42 0.16 -13.23
N LEU A 99 3.45 -0.64 -12.17
CA LEU A 99 3.80 -0.19 -10.83
C LEU A 99 5.21 0.38 -10.80
N ASN A 100 6.20 -0.36 -11.30
CA ASN A 100 7.60 0.08 -11.32
C ASN A 100 7.78 1.38 -12.11
N ARG A 101 7.11 1.50 -13.27
CA ARG A 101 7.14 2.73 -14.06
C ARG A 101 6.55 3.91 -13.30
N LEU A 102 5.37 3.74 -12.69
CA LEU A 102 4.73 4.77 -11.88
C LEU A 102 5.59 5.18 -10.68
N THR A 103 6.23 4.23 -10.01
CA THR A 103 7.15 4.49 -8.91
C THR A 103 8.31 5.36 -9.37
N GLN A 104 8.93 5.02 -10.51
CA GLN A 104 10.05 5.78 -11.05
C GLN A 104 9.65 7.21 -11.48
N GLU A 105 8.48 7.35 -12.12
CA GLU A 105 7.94 8.66 -12.50
C GLU A 105 7.64 9.52 -11.26
N TYR A 106 7.05 8.92 -10.22
CA TYR A 106 6.78 9.58 -8.95
C TYR A 106 8.06 10.05 -8.25
N GLU A 107 9.07 9.20 -8.15
CA GLU A 107 10.36 9.55 -7.54
C GLU A 107 11.05 10.69 -8.32
N GLY A 108 11.02 10.64 -9.65
CA GLY A 108 11.56 11.70 -10.50
C GLY A 108 10.82 13.03 -10.30
N ALA A 109 9.49 13.01 -10.22
CA ALA A 109 8.68 14.19 -9.93
C ALA A 109 8.95 14.74 -8.52
N LEU A 110 9.11 13.87 -7.53
CA LEU A 110 9.41 14.23 -6.15
C LEU A 110 10.79 14.89 -6.02
N GLY A 111 11.80 14.38 -6.74
CA GLY A 111 13.12 14.97 -6.83
C GLY A 111 13.08 16.39 -7.41
N LYS A 112 12.41 16.56 -8.56
CA LYS A 112 12.21 17.89 -9.18
C LYS A 112 11.47 18.85 -8.27
N ARG A 113 10.40 18.39 -7.59
CA ARG A 113 9.66 19.21 -6.61
C ARG A 113 10.59 19.71 -5.52
N THR A 114 11.42 18.84 -4.96
CA THR A 114 12.35 19.18 -3.87
C THR A 114 13.38 20.22 -4.32
N GLN A 115 13.94 20.06 -5.52
CA GLN A 115 14.86 21.02 -6.12
C GLN A 115 14.21 22.40 -6.31
N LEU A 116 13.00 22.43 -6.89
CA LEU A 116 12.26 23.68 -7.10
C LEU A 116 11.90 24.36 -5.79
N THR A 117 11.50 23.60 -4.76
CA THR A 117 11.22 24.15 -3.42
C THR A 117 12.45 24.81 -2.82
N ALA A 118 13.65 24.21 -2.97
CA ALA A 118 14.89 24.80 -2.50
C ALA A 118 15.19 26.13 -3.23
N ILE A 119 15.09 26.14 -4.57
CA ILE A 119 15.28 27.34 -5.38
C ILE A 119 14.32 28.46 -4.98
N ILE A 120 13.05 28.14 -4.75
CA ILE A 120 12.04 29.11 -4.31
C ILE A 120 12.41 29.68 -2.93
N SER A 121 12.83 28.83 -2.00
CA SER A 121 13.26 29.25 -0.66
C SER A 121 14.42 30.25 -0.73
N ASP A 122 15.45 29.93 -1.52
CA ASP A 122 16.62 30.79 -1.68
C ASP A 122 16.29 32.11 -2.39
N SER A 123 15.44 32.04 -3.42
CA SER A 123 14.95 33.24 -4.12
C SER A 123 14.14 34.15 -3.18
N LYS A 124 13.31 33.58 -2.30
CA LYS A 124 12.57 34.35 -1.29
C LYS A 124 13.49 35.07 -0.30
N LYS A 125 14.55 34.40 0.16
CA LYS A 125 15.57 35.05 1.01
C LYS A 125 16.22 36.23 0.30
N ARG A 126 16.65 36.02 -0.96
CA ARG A 126 17.24 37.08 -1.79
C ARG A 126 16.32 38.30 -1.94
N ILE A 127 15.02 38.06 -2.13
CA ILE A 127 14.02 39.14 -2.21
C ILE A 127 13.95 39.92 -0.90
N SER A 128 13.92 39.23 0.24
CA SER A 128 13.90 39.87 1.56
C SER A 128 15.14 40.73 1.80
N ASP A 129 16.33 40.24 1.43
CA ASP A 129 17.58 41.00 1.57
C ASP A 129 17.59 42.26 0.69
N LEU A 130 17.10 42.13 -0.55
CA LEU A 130 16.98 43.27 -1.46
C LEU A 130 15.97 44.30 -0.96
N GLN A 131 14.86 43.87 -0.34
CA GLN A 131 13.88 44.76 0.26
C GLN A 131 14.48 45.58 1.41
N MET A 132 15.28 44.96 2.29
CA MET A 132 15.99 45.71 3.34
C MET A 132 16.93 46.76 2.74
N ARG A 133 17.72 46.40 1.71
CA ARG A 133 18.62 47.36 1.05
C ARG A 133 17.88 48.50 0.37
N ILE A 134 16.72 48.24 -0.21
CA ILE A 134 15.87 49.29 -0.80
C ILE A 134 15.43 50.27 0.31
N GLN A 135 14.96 49.76 1.46
CA GLN A 135 14.56 50.61 2.58
C GLN A 135 15.73 51.45 3.14
N GLU A 136 16.92 50.87 3.22
CA GLU A 136 18.14 51.60 3.60
C GLU A 136 18.41 52.76 2.63
N CYS A 137 18.44 52.49 1.32
CA CYS A 137 18.65 53.53 0.32
C CYS A 137 17.54 54.59 0.31
N GLU A 138 16.28 54.23 0.51
CA GLU A 138 15.17 55.16 0.63
C GLU A 138 15.35 56.09 1.85
N SER A 139 15.81 55.55 2.98
CA SER A 139 16.09 56.34 4.18
C SER A 139 17.26 57.32 3.98
N GLU A 140 18.33 56.87 3.34
CA GLU A 140 19.49 57.71 3.01
C GLU A 140 19.09 58.85 2.06
N LEU A 141 18.29 58.54 1.04
CA LEU A 141 17.80 59.52 0.07
C LEU A 141 16.92 60.58 0.75
N ALA A 142 16.04 60.18 1.66
CA ALA A 142 15.20 61.12 2.42
C ALA A 142 16.03 62.09 3.27
N VAL A 143 17.12 61.62 3.89
CA VAL A 143 18.05 62.47 4.64
C VAL A 143 18.72 63.47 3.71
N ILE A 144 19.23 63.01 2.55
CA ILE A 144 19.89 63.87 1.56
C ILE A 144 18.92 64.93 1.02
N ASP A 145 17.68 64.57 0.72
CA ASP A 145 16.67 65.50 0.22
C ASP A 145 16.36 66.60 1.24
N ALA A 146 16.24 66.26 2.53
CA ALA A 146 16.06 67.24 3.60
C ALA A 146 17.27 68.19 3.70
N ASP A 147 18.46 67.63 3.60
CA ASP A 147 19.73 68.36 3.61
C ASP A 147 19.86 69.33 2.43
N ILE A 148 19.42 68.93 1.23
CA ILE A 148 19.37 69.78 0.04
C ILE A 148 18.36 70.91 0.24
N ALA A 149 17.17 70.61 0.76
CA ALA A 149 16.14 71.62 1.02
C ALA A 149 16.62 72.69 2.01
N ASN A 150 17.30 72.28 3.09
CA ASN A 150 17.88 73.20 4.07
C ASN A 150 18.94 74.11 3.42
N ARG A 151 19.86 73.53 2.64
CA ARG A 151 20.89 74.31 1.92
C ARG A 151 20.28 75.28 0.89
N GLN A 152 19.21 74.88 0.20
CA GLN A 152 18.49 75.77 -0.72
C GLN A 152 17.88 76.97 0.02
N LEU A 153 17.33 76.75 1.20
CA LEU A 153 16.77 77.82 2.03
C LEU A 153 17.86 78.78 2.52
N GLU A 154 18.99 78.26 3.00
CA GLU A 154 20.16 79.08 3.38
C GLU A 154 20.67 79.94 2.22
N LEU A 155 20.82 79.34 1.02
CA LEU A 155 21.24 80.07 -0.18
C LEU A 155 20.24 81.18 -0.54
N LYS A 156 18.93 80.93 -0.39
CA LYS A 156 17.91 81.95 -0.64
C LYS A 156 18.05 83.13 0.32
N MET A 157 18.18 82.86 1.62
CA MET A 157 18.37 83.92 2.62
C MET A 157 19.65 84.74 2.38
N LEU A 158 20.76 84.08 2.01
CA LEU A 158 22.01 84.77 1.69
C LEU A 158 21.86 85.68 0.47
N ARG A 159 21.14 85.23 -0.57
CA ARG A 159 20.88 86.03 -1.77
C ARG A 159 20.04 87.26 -1.46
N GLU A 160 19.00 87.13 -0.63
CA GLU A 160 18.16 88.25 -0.19
C GLU A 160 19.01 89.31 0.55
N LYS A 161 19.90 88.88 1.46
CA LYS A 161 20.83 89.79 2.18
C LYS A 161 21.85 90.49 1.28
N LEU A 162 22.17 89.92 0.12
CA LEU A 162 23.11 90.51 -0.85
C LEU A 162 22.44 91.57 -1.74
N THR A 163 21.11 91.60 -1.77
CA THR A 163 20.31 92.53 -2.58
C THR A 163 19.70 93.70 -1.78
N GLU A 164 19.82 93.68 -0.45
CA GLU A 164 19.51 94.80 0.47
C GLU A 164 20.73 95.70 0.68
#